data_AF-A0AA42FID1-F1
#
_entry.id   AF-A0AA42FID1-F1
#
_cell.length_a   1.000
_cell.length_b   1.000
_cell.length_c   1.000
_cell.angle_alpha   90.00
_cell.angle_beta   90.00
_cell.angle_gamma   90.00
#
_symmetry.space_group_name_H-M   'P 1'
#
loop_
_entity.id
_entity.type
_entity.pdbx_description
1 polymer ?
#
loop_
_entity_poly.entity_id
_entity_poly.type
_entity_poly.pdbx_seq_one_letter_code
_entity_poly.pdbx_strand_id
1 'polypeptide(L)'
;MRKIQFDIPFKQEKLLTYFNKKENNALRKKLTQVRNTSNASNGICHGLSNLYLLNENKNEGDKLIESMETTLKSIKSQNGRLKNKKTNNTEIILLNKNIVNGLNIQISYERAYYFNKIAHEISSLLIDKKRKILPFININTNVKTDKNLTHLENKENDHNIKNLYNITYLLKKNIFHINKNVSYLDNKYEIIELITFYYNLVRKNKEDSIEIYYCHEILNETIKNKIISDLPLDDEEIKTFLANAFGFISKLEMYKNTAKNINLGLINNISLPIYDYTNLQINKKQSTIENLKAEIENKLKSNNDYYSLISYDGHCMAISIKYNKNNHIYKFFDPNRGIKKYDNENDFLENLKYLLSYHSNKPIPDHIDEFKFRVLSMDSLLLKN
;
A
#
# COMPACT_ATOMS: atom_id res chain seq x y z
N MET A 1 18.98 -29.92 -3.85
CA MET A 1 17.59 -29.50 -3.56
C MET A 1 16.73 -29.61 -4.81
N ARG A 2 15.54 -30.20 -4.75
CA ARG A 2 14.63 -30.27 -5.90
C ARG A 2 14.06 -28.88 -6.20
N LYS A 3 14.14 -28.45 -7.46
CA LYS A 3 13.61 -27.16 -7.92
C LYS A 3 12.08 -27.27 -8.00
N ILE A 4 11.34 -26.46 -7.24
CA ILE A 4 9.88 -26.41 -7.36
C ILE A 4 9.50 -25.93 -8.77
N GLN A 5 8.75 -26.76 -9.49
CA GLN A 5 8.18 -26.45 -10.80
C GLN A 5 6.79 -25.83 -10.64
N PHE A 6 6.64 -24.59 -11.11
CA PHE A 6 5.38 -23.84 -11.07
C PHE A 6 4.47 -24.27 -12.21
N ASP A 7 3.19 -24.46 -11.90
CA ASP A 7 2.17 -24.91 -12.85
C ASP A 7 1.79 -23.78 -13.81
N ILE A 8 1.76 -22.53 -13.31
CA ILE A 8 1.54 -21.32 -14.13
C ILE A 8 2.72 -20.38 -13.91
N PRO A 9 3.76 -20.42 -14.77
CA PRO A 9 4.93 -19.55 -14.62
C PRO A 9 4.60 -18.07 -14.85
N PHE A 10 5.12 -17.21 -13.98
CA PHE A 10 4.96 -15.75 -14.10
C PHE A 10 6.21 -15.03 -13.58
N LYS A 11 6.55 -13.88 -14.19
CA LYS A 11 7.67 -13.04 -13.73
C LYS A 11 7.29 -11.56 -13.79
N GLN A 12 7.09 -10.93 -12.63
CA GLN A 12 6.71 -9.52 -12.54
C GLN A 12 7.68 -8.58 -13.27
N GLU A 13 8.97 -8.92 -13.35
CA GLU A 13 9.97 -8.12 -14.05
C GLU A 13 9.56 -7.86 -15.51
N LYS A 14 8.96 -8.84 -16.18
CA LYS A 14 8.48 -8.69 -17.57
C LYS A 14 7.36 -7.67 -17.66
N LEU A 15 6.45 -7.69 -16.67
CA LEU A 15 5.34 -6.76 -16.56
C LEU A 15 5.85 -5.35 -16.30
N LEU A 16 6.78 -5.18 -15.37
CA LEU A 16 7.40 -3.90 -15.06
C LEU A 16 8.21 -3.34 -16.23
N THR A 17 8.94 -4.20 -16.95
CA THR A 17 9.65 -3.83 -18.18
C THR A 17 8.68 -3.28 -19.22
N TYR A 18 7.54 -3.95 -19.43
CA TYR A 18 6.49 -3.47 -20.34
C TYR A 18 5.90 -2.13 -19.85
N PHE A 19 5.50 -2.03 -18.59
CA PHE A 19 4.94 -0.82 -18.00
C PHE A 19 5.89 0.39 -18.11
N ASN A 20 7.20 0.15 -17.95
CA ASN A 20 8.20 1.20 -17.93
C ASN A 20 8.64 1.69 -19.32
N LYS A 21 8.15 1.10 -20.41
CA LYS A 21 8.43 1.62 -21.76
C LYS A 21 7.84 3.02 -21.97
N LYS A 22 8.56 3.87 -22.70
CA LYS A 22 8.15 5.25 -23.02
C LYS A 22 6.79 5.33 -23.72
N GLU A 23 6.49 4.36 -24.58
CA GLU A 23 5.20 4.23 -25.29
C GLU A 23 4.00 4.07 -24.34
N ASN A 24 4.23 3.57 -23.12
CA ASN A 24 3.20 3.33 -22.12
C ASN A 24 3.00 4.50 -21.15
N ASN A 25 3.48 5.70 -21.47
CA ASN A 25 3.24 6.90 -20.65
C ASN A 25 1.74 7.18 -20.41
N ALA A 26 0.87 6.87 -21.39
CA ALA A 26 -0.58 6.99 -21.22
C ALA A 26 -1.13 6.05 -20.14
N LEU A 27 -0.50 4.89 -19.92
CA LEU A 27 -0.86 3.96 -18.87
C LEU A 27 -0.55 4.53 -17.48
N ARG A 28 0.59 5.20 -17.33
CA ARG A 28 0.97 5.86 -16.07
C ARG A 28 0.00 6.97 -15.68
N LYS A 29 -0.58 7.67 -16.66
CA LYS A 29 -1.63 8.67 -16.44
C LYS A 29 -2.94 8.08 -15.90
N LYS A 30 -3.16 6.77 -16.00
CA LYS A 30 -4.33 6.07 -15.44
C LYS A 30 -4.18 5.70 -13.98
N LEU A 31 -3.00 5.91 -13.38
CA LEU A 31 -2.83 5.76 -11.95
C LEU A 31 -3.67 6.81 -11.24
N THR A 32 -4.45 6.37 -10.27
CA THR A 32 -5.45 7.22 -9.59
C THR A 32 -4.88 7.89 -8.35
N GLN A 33 -3.71 7.46 -7.90
CA GLN A 33 -3.10 7.90 -6.64
C GLN A 33 -1.90 8.80 -6.88
N VAL A 34 -0.89 8.27 -7.57
CA VAL A 34 0.27 9.06 -7.99
C VAL A 34 0.74 8.69 -9.40
N ARG A 35 1.30 9.67 -10.10
CA ARG A 35 1.97 9.55 -11.40
C ARG A 35 3.42 9.15 -11.26
N ASN A 36 4.05 9.43 -10.12
CA ASN A 36 5.43 9.01 -9.86
C ASN A 36 5.48 7.51 -9.54
N THR A 37 6.05 6.74 -10.46
CA THR A 37 6.19 5.28 -10.34
C THR A 37 7.64 4.83 -10.17
N SER A 38 8.55 5.75 -9.83
CA SER A 38 9.99 5.43 -9.71
C SER A 38 10.23 4.24 -8.81
N ASN A 39 9.55 4.16 -7.67
CA ASN A 39 9.71 3.08 -6.70
C ASN A 39 9.17 1.73 -7.17
N ALA A 40 8.36 1.68 -8.24
CA ALA A 40 7.87 0.41 -8.80
C ALA A 40 9.00 -0.44 -9.41
N SER A 41 10.18 0.14 -9.65
CA SER A 41 11.37 -0.62 -10.04
C SER A 41 11.82 -1.63 -8.98
N ASN A 42 11.46 -1.39 -7.72
CA ASN A 42 11.80 -2.29 -6.61
C ASN A 42 10.88 -3.52 -6.54
N GLY A 43 9.90 -3.62 -7.44
CA GLY A 43 8.89 -4.68 -7.44
C GLY A 43 7.52 -4.16 -7.03
N ILE A 44 6.49 -4.90 -7.43
CA ILE A 44 5.08 -4.63 -7.08
C ILE A 44 4.42 -5.87 -6.46
N CYS A 45 5.22 -6.65 -5.73
CA CYS A 45 4.85 -7.96 -5.23
C CYS A 45 3.57 -7.90 -4.39
N HIS A 46 3.45 -6.90 -3.51
CA HIS A 46 2.27 -6.73 -2.66
C HIS A 46 1.03 -6.46 -3.51
N GLY A 47 1.16 -5.54 -4.47
CA GLY A 47 0.12 -5.20 -5.42
C GLY A 47 -0.39 -6.41 -6.22
N LEU A 48 0.53 -7.21 -6.76
CA LEU A 48 0.19 -8.40 -7.56
C LEU A 48 -0.36 -9.54 -6.70
N SER A 49 0.22 -9.82 -5.55
CA SER A 49 -0.25 -10.87 -4.64
C SER A 49 -1.65 -10.57 -4.13
N ASN A 50 -1.92 -9.32 -3.76
CA ASN A 50 -3.27 -8.93 -3.35
C ASN A 50 -4.23 -9.01 -4.54
N LEU A 51 -3.88 -8.46 -5.71
CA LEU A 51 -4.71 -8.57 -6.92
C LEU A 51 -5.05 -10.03 -7.28
N TYR A 52 -4.10 -10.94 -7.12
CA TYR A 52 -4.31 -12.38 -7.30
C TYR A 52 -5.39 -12.90 -6.35
N LEU A 53 -5.26 -12.67 -5.03
CA LEU A 53 -6.25 -13.14 -4.04
C LEU A 53 -7.66 -12.61 -4.33
N LEU A 54 -7.77 -11.34 -4.72
CA LEU A 54 -9.05 -10.71 -5.04
C LEU A 54 -9.77 -11.39 -6.22
N ASN A 55 -9.01 -11.91 -7.19
CA ASN A 55 -9.57 -12.69 -8.30
C ASN A 55 -9.74 -14.16 -7.93
N GLU A 56 -8.86 -14.72 -7.10
CA GLU A 56 -8.93 -16.10 -6.63
C GLU A 56 -10.14 -16.36 -5.73
N ASN A 57 -10.58 -15.35 -4.96
CA ASN A 57 -11.83 -15.41 -4.22
C ASN A 57 -13.02 -15.77 -5.16
N LYS A 58 -12.98 -15.30 -6.41
CA LYS A 58 -13.95 -15.60 -7.48
C LYS A 58 -13.56 -16.78 -8.38
N ASN A 59 -12.54 -17.57 -8.03
CA ASN A 59 -11.95 -18.64 -8.84
C ASN A 59 -11.32 -18.17 -10.17
N GLU A 60 -10.88 -16.92 -10.24
CA GLU A 60 -10.29 -16.31 -11.44
C GLU A 60 -8.79 -16.00 -11.30
N GLY A 61 -8.15 -16.35 -10.18
CA GLY A 61 -6.75 -16.05 -9.92
C GLY A 61 -5.80 -16.70 -10.94
N ASP A 62 -6.02 -17.97 -11.26
CA ASP A 62 -5.25 -18.68 -12.30
C ASP A 62 -5.38 -17.98 -13.67
N LYS A 63 -6.63 -17.73 -14.10
CA LYS A 63 -6.94 -17.08 -15.38
C LYS A 63 -6.32 -15.69 -15.49
N LEU A 64 -6.33 -14.92 -14.39
CA LEU A 64 -5.70 -13.61 -14.32
C LEU A 64 -4.21 -13.71 -14.66
N ILE A 65 -3.48 -14.58 -13.98
CA ILE A 65 -2.02 -14.70 -14.14
C ILE A 65 -1.65 -15.29 -15.51
N GLU A 66 -2.39 -16.30 -15.97
CA GLU A 66 -2.23 -16.89 -17.31
C GLU A 66 -2.45 -15.85 -18.42
N SER A 67 -3.53 -15.06 -18.32
CA SER A 67 -3.86 -14.01 -19.27
C SER A 67 -2.79 -12.94 -19.33
N MET A 68 -2.29 -12.49 -18.16
CA MET A 68 -1.23 -11.49 -18.09
C MET A 68 0.07 -11.99 -18.72
N GLU A 69 0.52 -13.21 -18.40
CA GLU A 69 1.75 -13.77 -18.99
C GLU A 69 1.59 -14.02 -20.50
N THR A 70 0.45 -14.53 -20.94
CA THR A 70 0.17 -14.79 -22.36
C THR A 70 0.19 -13.50 -23.18
N THR A 71 -0.47 -12.46 -22.68
CA THR A 71 -0.50 -11.14 -23.33
C THR A 71 0.90 -10.51 -23.37
N LEU A 72 1.70 -10.65 -22.31
CA LEU A 72 3.08 -10.15 -22.31
C LEU A 72 3.97 -10.88 -23.31
N LYS A 73 3.82 -12.20 -23.45
CA LYS A 73 4.54 -13.00 -24.47
C LYS A 73 4.14 -12.59 -25.89
N SER A 74 2.85 -12.38 -26.14
CA SER A 74 2.36 -11.97 -27.46
C SER A 74 2.96 -10.62 -27.87
N ILE A 75 2.95 -9.63 -26.98
CA ILE A 75 3.57 -8.31 -27.22
C ILE A 75 5.08 -8.44 -27.54
N LYS A 76 5.84 -9.28 -26.82
CA LYS A 76 7.28 -9.46 -27.08
C LYS A 76 7.55 -10.07 -28.46
N SER A 77 6.77 -11.07 -28.85
CA SER A 77 6.95 -11.77 -30.14
C SER A 77 6.67 -10.90 -31.38
N GLN A 78 5.86 -9.84 -31.22
CA GLN A 78 5.54 -8.90 -32.30
C GLN A 78 6.68 -7.93 -32.64
N ASN A 79 7.60 -7.67 -31.70
CA ASN A 79 8.78 -6.83 -31.98
C ASN A 79 9.78 -7.49 -32.96
N GLY A 80 9.66 -8.80 -33.22
CA GLY A 80 10.59 -9.54 -34.07
C GLY A 80 10.09 -9.92 -35.47
N ARG A 81 8.78 -9.95 -35.74
CA ARG A 81 8.22 -10.37 -37.04
C ARG A 81 6.92 -9.65 -37.38
N LEU A 82 6.94 -8.92 -38.51
CA LEU A 82 5.83 -8.44 -39.34
C LEU A 82 4.67 -7.70 -38.62
N LYS A 83 4.56 -6.41 -38.94
CA LYS A 83 3.58 -5.38 -38.53
C LYS A 83 2.07 -5.71 -38.69
N ASN A 84 1.66 -6.95 -39.01
CA ASN A 84 0.29 -7.24 -39.47
C ASN A 84 -0.56 -8.15 -38.56
N LYS A 85 -0.09 -8.57 -37.37
CA LYS A 85 -1.01 -9.16 -36.38
C LYS A 85 -1.66 -8.04 -35.59
N LYS A 86 -2.90 -7.68 -35.95
CA LYS A 86 -3.80 -6.88 -35.09
C LYS A 86 -3.82 -7.56 -33.72
N THR A 87 -3.12 -6.97 -32.76
CA THR A 87 -3.19 -7.40 -31.38
C THR A 87 -4.64 -7.24 -30.94
N ASN A 88 -5.18 -8.23 -30.23
CA ASN A 88 -6.55 -8.17 -29.75
C ASN A 88 -6.60 -7.04 -28.70
N ASN A 89 -7.04 -5.85 -29.11
CA ASN A 89 -6.93 -4.61 -28.34
C ASN A 89 -7.50 -4.78 -26.91
N THR A 90 -8.53 -5.62 -26.78
CA THR A 90 -9.17 -6.01 -25.52
C THR A 90 -8.22 -6.66 -24.50
N GLU A 91 -7.35 -7.58 -24.92
CA GLU A 91 -6.40 -8.27 -24.03
C GLU A 91 -5.34 -7.29 -23.49
N ILE A 92 -4.85 -6.40 -24.35
CA ILE A 92 -3.92 -5.32 -23.94
C ILE A 92 -4.61 -4.36 -22.97
N ILE A 93 -5.87 -3.98 -23.24
CA ILE A 93 -6.65 -3.11 -22.35
C ILE A 93 -6.81 -3.79 -20.97
N LEU A 94 -7.10 -5.09 -20.95
CA LEU A 94 -7.26 -5.85 -19.71
C LEU A 94 -5.93 -5.99 -18.94
N LEU A 95 -4.84 -6.33 -19.63
CA LEU A 95 -3.48 -6.34 -19.05
C LEU A 95 -3.16 -4.99 -18.43
N ASN A 96 -3.36 -3.90 -19.17
CA ASN A 96 -3.12 -2.53 -18.72
C ASN A 96 -3.95 -2.19 -17.46
N LYS A 97 -5.23 -2.58 -17.44
CA LYS A 97 -6.10 -2.41 -16.26
C LYS A 97 -5.54 -3.16 -15.04
N ASN A 98 -5.12 -4.41 -15.23
CA ASN A 98 -4.59 -5.24 -14.15
C ASN A 98 -3.26 -4.70 -13.61
N ILE A 99 -2.38 -4.20 -14.48
CA ILE A 99 -1.13 -3.52 -14.08
C ILE A 99 -1.43 -2.29 -13.23
N VAL A 100 -2.34 -1.43 -13.69
CA VAL A 100 -2.73 -0.21 -12.96
C VAL A 100 -3.37 -0.56 -11.61
N ASN A 101 -4.20 -1.60 -11.56
CA ASN A 101 -4.81 -2.07 -10.31
C ASN A 101 -3.76 -2.56 -9.32
N GLY A 102 -2.83 -3.43 -9.76
CA GLY A 102 -1.74 -3.92 -8.93
C GLY A 102 -0.86 -2.77 -8.42
N LEU A 103 -0.50 -1.82 -9.28
CA LEU A 103 0.27 -0.64 -8.90
C LEU A 103 -0.46 0.24 -7.87
N ASN A 104 -1.73 0.55 -8.08
CA ASN A 104 -2.48 1.35 -7.12
C ASN A 104 -2.59 0.65 -5.75
N ILE A 105 -2.68 -0.68 -5.72
CA ILE A 105 -2.66 -1.44 -4.45
C ILE A 105 -1.29 -1.34 -3.78
N GLN A 106 -0.20 -1.51 -4.54
CA GLN A 106 1.18 -1.36 -4.06
C GLN A 106 1.42 0.03 -3.49
N ILE A 107 1.02 1.08 -4.22
CA ILE A 107 1.20 2.48 -3.86
C ILE A 107 0.50 2.78 -2.53
N SER A 108 -0.79 2.45 -2.39
CA SER A 108 -1.51 2.66 -1.13
C SER A 108 -0.88 1.91 0.03
N TYR A 109 -0.42 0.67 -0.19
CA TYR A 109 0.22 -0.13 0.85
C TYR A 109 1.51 0.53 1.35
N GLU A 110 2.41 0.91 0.44
CA GLU A 110 3.67 1.54 0.81
C GLU A 110 3.45 2.91 1.43
N ARG A 111 2.59 3.75 0.85
CA ARG A 111 2.30 5.08 1.39
C ARG A 111 1.76 4.98 2.81
N ALA A 112 0.78 4.10 3.05
CA ALA A 112 0.28 3.85 4.39
C ALA A 112 1.39 3.43 5.35
N TYR A 113 2.22 2.44 4.97
CA TYR A 113 3.34 2.00 5.80
C TYR A 113 4.31 3.14 6.16
N TYR A 114 4.73 3.93 5.16
CA TYR A 114 5.69 5.00 5.35
C TYR A 114 5.13 6.20 6.10
N PHE A 115 3.88 6.60 5.83
CA PHE A 115 3.24 7.66 6.61
C PHE A 115 3.04 7.23 8.07
N ASN A 116 2.65 5.97 8.33
CA ASN A 116 2.57 5.45 9.69
C ASN A 116 3.93 5.49 10.38
N LYS A 117 4.99 5.08 9.67
CA LYS A 117 6.36 5.14 10.20
C LYS A 117 6.75 6.57 10.57
N ILE A 118 6.50 7.54 9.69
CA ILE A 118 6.77 8.96 9.94
C ILE A 118 5.97 9.47 11.13
N ALA A 119 4.71 9.07 11.30
CA ALA A 119 3.90 9.46 12.46
C ALA A 119 4.58 9.09 13.79
N HIS A 120 5.19 7.90 13.86
CA HIS A 120 5.90 7.42 15.05
C HIS A 120 7.30 8.02 15.22
N GLU A 121 7.94 8.44 14.12
CA GLU A 121 9.31 8.94 14.11
C GLU A 121 9.41 10.47 13.96
N ILE A 122 8.29 11.20 13.96
CA ILE A 122 8.22 12.60 13.55
C ILE A 122 9.19 13.50 14.31
N SER A 123 9.33 13.27 15.63
CA SER A 123 10.24 14.04 16.48
C SER A 123 11.71 13.88 16.06
N SER A 124 12.09 12.71 15.54
CA SER A 124 13.45 12.46 15.04
C SER A 124 13.69 13.03 13.64
N LEU A 125 12.62 13.22 12.85
CA LEU A 125 12.68 13.68 11.47
C LEU A 125 12.69 15.20 11.35
N LEU A 126 12.28 15.92 12.39
CA LEU A 126 12.25 17.38 12.44
C LEU A 126 13.54 17.90 13.09
N ILE A 127 14.44 18.47 12.28
CA ILE A 127 15.70 19.05 12.77
C ILE A 127 15.42 20.41 13.42
N ASP A 128 15.40 20.42 14.75
CA ASP A 128 15.33 21.62 15.59
C ASP A 128 16.69 22.31 15.70
N LYS A 129 17.16 22.92 14.61
CA LYS A 129 18.06 24.07 14.77
C LYS A 129 17.21 25.22 15.31
N LYS A 130 17.26 25.43 16.63
CA LYS A 130 16.60 26.47 17.44
C LYS A 130 15.86 27.50 16.57
N ARG A 131 14.53 27.40 16.53
CA ARG A 131 13.69 28.49 16.03
C ARG A 131 14.06 29.75 16.81
N LYS A 132 14.65 30.75 16.16
CA LYS A 132 14.44 32.12 16.62
C LYS A 132 12.94 32.36 16.44
N ILE A 133 12.20 32.34 17.55
CA ILE A 133 10.87 32.93 17.59
C ILE A 133 11.07 34.35 17.12
N LEU A 134 10.71 34.65 15.86
CA LEU A 134 10.72 36.02 15.39
C LEU A 134 9.57 36.71 16.12
N PRO A 135 9.84 37.70 17.01
CA PRO A 135 8.78 38.59 17.45
C PRO A 135 8.18 39.23 16.19
N PHE A 136 6.86 39.42 16.17
CA PHE A 136 6.11 39.99 15.05
C PHE A 136 6.90 41.08 14.33
N ILE A 137 7.48 40.74 13.18
CA ILE A 137 7.91 41.72 12.20
C ILE A 137 6.80 41.72 11.17
N ASN A 138 6.25 42.89 10.95
CA ASN A 138 5.39 43.16 9.81
C ASN A 138 6.26 43.00 8.54
N ILE A 139 6.42 41.77 8.05
CA ILE A 139 7.28 41.48 6.89
C ILE A 139 6.49 41.85 5.63
N ASN A 140 6.46 43.15 5.36
CA ASN A 140 6.52 43.62 3.99
C ASN A 140 8.00 43.52 3.59
N THR A 141 8.45 42.40 3.03
CA THR A 141 9.72 42.32 2.27
C THR A 141 9.95 40.96 1.61
N ASN A 142 9.84 40.95 0.28
CA ASN A 142 10.75 40.31 -0.68
C ASN A 142 11.39 38.96 -0.31
N VAL A 143 10.59 37.96 0.01
CA VAL A 143 10.95 36.57 -0.33
C VAL A 143 10.67 36.43 -1.83
N LYS A 144 11.61 35.89 -2.62
CA LYS A 144 11.30 35.40 -3.98
C LYS A 144 10.24 34.31 -3.81
N THR A 145 8.98 34.71 -3.84
CA THR A 145 7.81 33.88 -3.67
C THR A 145 7.76 32.92 -4.84
N ASP A 146 7.91 31.64 -4.53
CA ASP A 146 7.65 30.57 -5.47
C ASP A 146 6.17 30.71 -5.88
N LYS A 147 5.85 30.96 -7.15
CA LYS A 147 4.49 31.30 -7.63
C LYS A 147 3.42 30.24 -7.28
N ASN A 148 3.85 29.06 -6.84
CA ASN A 148 2.98 28.00 -6.34
C ASN A 148 2.48 28.24 -4.89
N LEU A 149 3.12 29.11 -4.10
CA LEU A 149 2.64 29.55 -2.77
C LEU A 149 1.40 30.44 -2.87
N THR A 150 1.39 31.36 -3.84
CA THR A 150 0.30 32.32 -4.03
C THR A 150 -1.05 31.66 -4.33
N HIS A 151 -1.08 30.40 -4.78
CA HIS A 151 -2.33 29.68 -5.03
C HIS A 151 -3.00 29.13 -3.76
N LEU A 152 -2.23 28.92 -2.69
CA LEU A 152 -2.74 28.51 -1.37
C LEU A 152 -3.08 29.72 -0.49
N GLU A 153 -2.44 30.87 -0.72
CA GLU A 153 -2.70 32.13 -0.01
C GLU A 153 -3.94 32.88 -0.55
N ASN A 154 -4.31 32.71 -1.83
CA ASN A 154 -5.30 33.59 -2.49
C ASN A 154 -6.72 33.00 -2.68
N LYS A 155 -7.25 32.20 -1.74
CA LYS A 155 -8.67 31.79 -1.83
C LYS A 155 -9.58 32.16 -0.67
N GLU A 156 -9.05 32.61 0.46
CA GLU A 156 -9.87 33.21 1.53
C GLU A 156 -9.07 34.40 2.09
N ASN A 157 -9.62 35.60 1.96
CA ASN A 157 -9.10 36.86 2.52
C ASN A 157 -9.20 36.84 4.05
N ASP A 158 -8.41 36.00 4.72
CA ASP A 158 -8.36 35.98 6.18
C ASP A 158 -6.93 35.99 6.67
N HIS A 159 -6.73 36.73 7.75
CA HIS A 159 -5.47 36.89 8.47
C HIS A 159 -4.68 35.58 8.56
N ASN A 160 -3.37 35.68 8.29
CA ASN A 160 -2.37 34.62 8.43
C ASN A 160 -2.69 33.65 9.58
N ILE A 161 -3.20 32.46 9.24
CA ILE A 161 -3.40 31.35 10.19
C ILE A 161 -2.01 30.95 10.70
N LYS A 162 -1.64 31.47 11.88
CA LYS A 162 -0.28 31.38 12.42
C LYS A 162 0.19 29.93 12.54
N ASN A 163 -0.72 29.03 12.89
CA ASN A 163 -0.45 27.61 13.02
C ASN A 163 -0.12 26.94 11.69
N LEU A 164 -0.96 27.12 10.66
CA LEU A 164 -0.72 26.52 9.34
C LEU A 164 0.58 27.03 8.72
N TYR A 165 0.88 28.32 8.86
CA TYR A 165 2.17 28.88 8.45
C TYR A 165 3.34 28.19 9.17
N ASN A 166 3.28 28.08 10.50
CA ASN A 166 4.34 27.46 11.29
C ASN A 166 4.55 25.97 10.94
N ILE A 167 3.46 25.23 10.74
CA ILE A 167 3.48 23.82 10.35
C ILE A 167 4.12 23.67 8.96
N THR A 168 3.62 24.42 7.97
CA THR A 168 4.11 24.33 6.59
C THR A 168 5.57 24.77 6.47
N TYR A 169 5.98 25.80 7.21
CA TYR A 169 7.38 26.23 7.27
C TYR A 169 8.29 25.14 7.85
N LEU A 170 7.87 24.50 8.96
CA LEU A 170 8.63 23.43 9.59
C LEU A 170 8.77 22.22 8.65
N LEU A 171 7.70 21.84 7.95
CA LEU A 171 7.72 20.80 6.93
C LEU A 171 8.65 21.16 5.77
N LYS A 172 8.59 22.39 5.24
CA LYS A 172 9.48 22.84 4.15
C LYS A 172 10.95 22.76 4.53
N LYS A 173 11.31 23.18 5.75
CA LYS A 173 12.68 23.11 6.26
C LYS A 173 13.20 21.67 6.32
N ASN A 174 12.33 20.71 6.58
CA ASN A 174 12.67 19.29 6.76
C ASN A 174 12.24 18.41 5.57
N ILE A 175 11.78 19.00 4.46
CA ILE A 175 11.08 18.28 3.39
C ILE A 175 11.93 17.17 2.76
N PHE A 176 13.24 17.39 2.65
CA PHE A 176 14.16 16.38 2.12
C PHE A 176 14.23 15.14 3.02
N HIS A 177 14.33 15.34 4.34
CA HIS A 177 14.38 14.26 5.32
C HIS A 177 13.06 13.49 5.37
N ILE A 178 11.94 14.20 5.35
CA ILE A 178 10.61 13.58 5.35
C ILE A 178 10.38 12.82 4.04
N ASN A 179 10.59 13.44 2.89
CA ASN A 179 10.33 12.81 1.58
C ASN A 179 11.19 11.58 1.33
N LYS A 180 12.44 11.53 1.85
CA LYS A 180 13.30 10.35 1.75
C LYS A 180 12.67 9.10 2.40
N ASN A 181 11.77 9.30 3.37
CA ASN A 181 11.10 8.24 4.10
C ASN A 181 9.75 7.85 3.51
N VAL A 182 9.31 8.46 2.39
CA VAL A 182 8.02 8.15 1.74
C VAL A 182 8.24 7.60 0.34
N SER A 183 7.70 6.43 0.07
CA SER A 183 7.56 5.94 -1.31
C SER A 183 6.40 6.62 -2.04
N TYR A 184 6.55 6.77 -3.35
CA TYR A 184 5.46 7.18 -4.26
C TYR A 184 4.86 8.54 -3.91
N LEU A 185 5.71 9.58 -3.88
CA LEU A 185 5.25 10.97 -3.85
C LEU A 185 5.06 11.51 -5.27
N ASP A 186 3.92 12.13 -5.52
CA ASP A 186 3.58 12.76 -6.80
C ASP A 186 4.49 13.93 -7.12
N ASN A 187 4.80 14.72 -6.11
CA ASN A 187 5.70 15.85 -6.20
C ASN A 187 6.34 16.15 -4.83
N LYS A 188 7.37 17.01 -4.81
CA LYS A 188 8.13 17.33 -3.60
C LYS A 188 7.32 17.99 -2.47
N TYR A 189 6.16 18.54 -2.77
CA TYR A 189 5.31 19.29 -1.84
C TYR A 189 3.99 18.59 -1.49
N GLU A 190 3.73 17.39 -2.03
CA GLU A 190 2.48 16.66 -1.79
C GLU A 190 2.19 16.45 -0.30
N ILE A 191 3.21 16.16 0.51
CA ILE A 191 3.06 16.02 1.97
C ILE A 191 2.47 17.29 2.60
N ILE A 192 2.91 18.47 2.14
CA ILE A 192 2.38 19.73 2.65
C ILE A 192 0.91 19.86 2.29
N GLU A 193 0.53 19.53 1.06
CA GLU A 193 -0.87 19.55 0.61
C GLU A 193 -1.76 18.62 1.45
N LEU A 194 -1.29 17.41 1.74
CA LEU A 194 -2.00 16.42 2.57
C LEU A 194 -2.14 16.89 4.03
N ILE A 195 -1.09 17.48 4.61
CA ILE A 195 -1.14 18.02 5.97
C ILE A 195 -2.05 19.25 6.03
N THR A 196 -2.02 20.13 5.02
CA THR A 196 -2.95 21.27 4.90
C THR A 196 -4.40 20.81 4.78
N PHE A 197 -4.65 19.74 4.02
CA PHE A 197 -5.97 19.12 3.95
C PHE A 197 -6.46 18.69 5.34
N TYR A 198 -5.64 17.94 6.09
CA TYR A 198 -5.99 17.52 7.44
C TYR A 198 -6.19 18.70 8.40
N TYR A 199 -5.30 19.70 8.38
CA TYR A 199 -5.45 20.94 9.15
C TYR A 199 -6.81 21.60 8.94
N ASN A 200 -7.25 21.69 7.69
CA ASN A 200 -8.53 22.30 7.33
C ASN A 200 -9.74 21.48 7.80
N LEU A 201 -9.60 20.15 7.94
CA LEU A 201 -10.64 19.32 8.57
C LEU A 201 -10.77 19.63 10.06
N VAL A 202 -9.63 19.72 10.76
CA VAL A 202 -9.57 20.08 12.19
C VAL A 202 -10.18 21.46 12.42
N ARG A 203 -9.73 22.47 11.67
CA ARG A 203 -10.19 23.86 11.80
C ARG A 203 -11.69 24.01 11.59
N LYS A 204 -12.27 23.23 10.66
CA LYS A 204 -13.72 23.26 10.37
C LYS A 204 -14.53 22.41 11.34
N ASN A 205 -13.89 21.77 12.33
CA ASN A 205 -14.49 20.75 13.20
C ASN A 205 -15.23 19.67 12.39
N LYS A 206 -14.63 19.27 11.26
CA LYS A 206 -15.18 18.29 10.29
C LYS A 206 -14.44 16.95 10.33
N GLU A 207 -13.57 16.76 11.30
CA GLU A 207 -12.90 15.48 11.53
C GLU A 207 -13.91 14.33 11.72
N ASP A 208 -15.10 14.65 12.25
CA ASP A 208 -16.21 13.71 12.49
C ASP A 208 -17.09 13.42 11.26
N SER A 209 -16.71 13.87 10.05
CA SER A 209 -17.49 13.52 8.84
C SER A 209 -17.39 12.02 8.51
N ILE A 210 -18.48 11.44 7.99
CA ILE A 210 -18.73 9.98 7.95
C ILE A 210 -17.60 9.16 7.27
N GLU A 211 -16.95 9.68 6.21
CA GLU A 211 -15.85 8.97 5.53
C GLU A 211 -14.49 9.13 6.25
N ILE A 212 -14.36 10.14 7.10
CA ILE A 212 -13.12 10.59 7.76
C ILE A 212 -13.04 10.05 9.19
N TYR A 213 -14.19 9.86 9.84
CA TYR A 213 -14.34 9.32 11.19
C TYR A 213 -13.55 8.01 11.42
N TYR A 214 -13.47 7.17 10.39
CA TYR A 214 -12.79 5.87 10.46
C TYR A 214 -11.26 5.94 10.41
N CYS A 215 -10.70 7.08 10.04
CA CYS A 215 -9.26 7.27 9.87
C CYS A 215 -8.61 8.09 10.98
N HIS A 216 -9.36 8.53 11.99
CA HIS A 216 -8.89 9.47 13.01
C HIS A 216 -8.46 8.75 14.30
N GLU A 217 -7.32 9.16 14.87
CA GLU A 217 -7.11 9.07 16.33
C GLU A 217 -7.46 10.43 16.87
N ILE A 218 -8.21 10.48 17.98
CA ILE A 218 -8.72 11.74 18.53
C ILE A 218 -7.52 12.65 18.82
N LEU A 219 -7.39 13.72 18.03
CA LEU A 219 -6.40 14.76 18.26
C LEU A 219 -6.64 15.33 19.66
N ASN A 220 -5.57 15.58 20.41
CA ASN A 220 -5.67 16.18 21.73
C ASN A 220 -6.59 17.42 21.69
N GLU A 221 -7.65 17.42 22.51
CA GLU A 221 -8.65 18.49 22.53
C GLU A 221 -8.05 19.88 22.74
N THR A 222 -6.94 19.99 23.48
CA THR A 222 -6.21 21.26 23.64
C THR A 222 -5.67 21.76 22.31
N ILE A 223 -5.01 20.90 21.55
CA ILE A 223 -4.44 21.23 20.23
C ILE A 223 -5.57 21.54 19.25
N LYS A 224 -6.63 20.72 19.24
CA LYS A 224 -7.82 20.92 18.40
C LYS A 224 -8.46 22.27 18.65
N ASN A 225 -8.74 22.61 19.92
CA ASN A 225 -9.33 23.90 20.30
C ASN A 225 -8.41 25.08 19.93
N LYS A 226 -7.09 24.94 20.10
CA LYS A 226 -6.15 25.97 19.64
C LYS A 226 -6.20 26.17 18.12
N ILE A 227 -6.32 25.11 17.33
CA ILE A 227 -6.45 25.20 15.86
C ILE A 227 -7.77 25.86 15.46
N ILE A 228 -8.90 25.47 16.09
CA ILE A 228 -10.23 26.03 15.82
C ILE A 228 -10.28 27.52 16.17
N SER A 229 -9.71 27.90 17.32
CA SER A 229 -9.68 29.27 17.82
C SER A 229 -8.49 30.10 17.31
N ASP A 230 -7.69 29.57 16.38
CA ASP A 230 -6.45 30.17 15.84
C ASP A 230 -5.46 30.67 16.93
N LEU A 231 -5.44 29.97 18.07
CA LEU A 231 -4.45 30.20 19.13
C LEU A 231 -3.13 29.51 18.76
N PRO A 232 -1.96 30.12 19.08
CA PRO A 232 -0.67 29.58 18.66
C PRO A 232 -0.38 28.22 19.30
N LEU A 233 0.07 27.28 18.47
CA LEU A 233 0.69 26.03 18.88
C LEU A 233 2.18 26.24 19.19
N ASP A 234 2.67 25.61 20.27
CA ASP A 234 4.10 25.48 20.51
C ASP A 234 4.74 24.36 19.65
N ASP A 235 6.06 24.19 19.77
CA ASP A 235 6.80 23.24 18.93
C ASP A 235 6.43 21.77 19.22
N GLU A 236 6.13 21.41 20.48
CA GLU A 236 5.72 20.05 20.85
C GLU A 236 4.27 19.76 20.44
N GLU A 237 3.40 20.77 20.53
CA GLU A 237 2.03 20.71 20.00
C GLU A 237 2.03 20.56 18.47
N ILE A 238 2.93 21.24 17.75
CA ILE A 238 3.11 21.06 16.30
C ILE A 238 3.58 19.64 15.98
N LYS A 239 4.54 19.09 16.74
CA LYS A 239 5.00 17.69 16.55
C LYS A 239 3.86 16.70 16.79
N THR A 240 3.08 16.90 17.84
CA THR A 240 1.91 16.07 18.17
C THR A 240 0.84 16.16 17.08
N PHE A 241 0.55 17.36 16.58
CA PHE A 241 -0.34 17.56 15.44
C PHE A 241 0.16 16.81 14.20
N LEU A 242 1.45 16.94 13.86
CA LEU A 242 2.03 16.27 12.71
C LEU A 242 1.99 14.75 12.83
N ALA A 243 2.27 14.19 14.01
CA ALA A 243 2.12 12.76 14.28
C ALA A 243 0.70 12.28 13.97
N ASN A 244 -0.31 12.97 14.52
CA ASN A 244 -1.72 12.68 14.26
C ASN A 244 -2.07 12.80 12.78
N ALA A 245 -1.60 13.86 12.12
CA ALA A 245 -1.85 14.10 10.70
C ALA A 245 -1.28 12.98 9.82
N PHE A 246 -0.04 12.54 10.07
CA PHE A 246 0.55 11.41 9.34
C PHE A 246 -0.16 10.08 9.64
N GLY A 247 -0.58 9.86 10.89
CA GLY A 247 -1.40 8.70 11.26
C GLY A 247 -2.74 8.68 10.51
N PHE A 248 -3.40 9.82 10.42
CA PHE A 248 -4.62 10.01 9.64
C PHE A 248 -4.41 9.71 8.15
N ILE A 249 -3.39 10.32 7.53
CA ILE A 249 -3.07 10.11 6.12
C ILE A 249 -2.75 8.63 5.85
N SER A 250 -2.02 7.97 6.76
CA SER A 250 -1.78 6.53 6.69
C SER A 250 -3.09 5.74 6.65
N LYS A 251 -3.99 5.98 7.60
CA LYS A 251 -5.30 5.29 7.65
C LYS A 251 -6.14 5.55 6.40
N LEU A 252 -6.09 6.76 5.85
CA LEU A 252 -6.75 7.09 4.59
C LEU A 252 -6.21 6.26 3.41
N GLU A 253 -4.89 6.05 3.33
CA GLU A 253 -4.31 5.17 2.31
C GLU A 253 -4.67 3.69 2.53
N MET A 254 -4.79 3.26 3.79
CA MET A 254 -5.25 1.92 4.16
C MET A 254 -6.69 1.67 3.72
N TYR A 255 -7.58 2.61 4.01
CA TYR A 255 -9.00 2.53 3.64
C TYR A 255 -9.20 2.32 2.13
N LYS A 256 -8.40 2.99 1.28
CA LYS A 256 -8.46 2.81 -0.18
C LYS A 256 -8.19 1.36 -0.62
N ASN A 257 -7.31 0.65 0.09
CA ASN A 257 -7.04 -0.77 -0.17
C ASN A 257 -8.16 -1.66 0.36
N THR A 258 -8.61 -1.44 1.60
CA THR A 258 -9.70 -2.20 2.22
C THR A 258 -10.99 -2.10 1.42
N ALA A 259 -11.37 -0.90 0.96
CA ALA A 259 -12.54 -0.69 0.12
C ALA A 259 -12.49 -1.51 -1.18
N LYS A 260 -11.31 -1.61 -1.82
CA LYS A 260 -11.13 -2.48 -2.99
C LYS A 260 -11.25 -3.96 -2.66
N ASN A 261 -10.68 -4.38 -1.52
CA ASN A 261 -10.75 -5.77 -1.09
C ASN A 261 -12.19 -6.23 -0.90
N ILE A 262 -13.00 -5.40 -0.22
CA ILE A 262 -14.40 -5.68 0.07
C ILE A 262 -15.25 -5.74 -1.20
N ASN A 263 -15.03 -4.83 -2.15
CA ASN A 263 -15.70 -4.86 -3.45
C ASN A 263 -15.46 -6.16 -4.23
N LEU A 264 -14.41 -6.91 -3.87
CA LEU A 264 -14.06 -8.20 -4.45
C LEU A 264 -14.30 -9.36 -3.49
N GLY A 265 -14.98 -9.09 -2.37
CA GLY A 265 -15.49 -10.08 -1.43
C GLY A 265 -14.44 -10.61 -0.44
N LEU A 266 -13.34 -9.90 -0.21
CA LEU A 266 -12.35 -10.24 0.82
C LEU A 266 -12.28 -9.16 1.89
N ILE A 267 -12.19 -9.57 3.14
CA ILE A 267 -12.05 -8.69 4.30
C ILE A 267 -11.18 -9.38 5.36
N ASN A 268 -10.44 -8.64 6.18
CA ASN A 268 -9.53 -9.28 7.14
C ASN A 268 -10.29 -10.05 8.24
N ASN A 269 -11.43 -9.53 8.66
CA ASN A 269 -12.30 -10.15 9.67
C ASN A 269 -13.76 -9.80 9.37
N ILE A 270 -14.54 -10.81 8.95
CA ILE A 270 -15.98 -10.65 8.64
C ILE A 270 -16.84 -10.32 9.87
N SER A 271 -16.37 -10.61 11.09
CA SER A 271 -17.13 -10.36 12.32
C SER A 271 -17.10 -8.91 12.77
N LEU A 272 -16.27 -8.07 12.15
CA LEU A 272 -16.08 -6.68 12.50
C LEU A 272 -16.56 -5.76 11.37
N PRO A 273 -17.03 -4.54 11.68
CA PRO A 273 -17.37 -3.56 10.66
C PRO A 273 -16.19 -3.27 9.72
N ILE A 274 -16.50 -2.83 8.49
CA ILE A 274 -15.50 -2.50 7.46
C ILE A 274 -14.46 -1.49 7.96
N TYR A 275 -14.93 -0.54 8.75
CA TYR A 275 -14.11 0.54 9.30
C TYR A 275 -13.35 0.18 10.56
N ASP A 276 -13.55 -1.03 11.10
CA ASP A 276 -12.78 -1.49 12.24
C ASP A 276 -11.29 -1.48 11.89
N TYR A 277 -10.46 -1.06 12.85
CA TYR A 277 -9.02 -0.99 12.64
C TYR A 277 -8.44 -2.33 12.16
N THR A 278 -8.99 -3.48 12.57
CA THR A 278 -8.61 -4.82 12.09
C THR A 278 -8.83 -4.99 10.58
N ASN A 279 -9.90 -4.40 10.04
CA ASN A 279 -10.23 -4.46 8.62
C ASN A 279 -9.51 -3.39 7.79
N LEU A 280 -9.13 -2.28 8.43
CA LEU A 280 -8.24 -1.28 7.83
C LEU A 280 -6.78 -1.73 7.88
N GLN A 281 -6.39 -2.60 8.81
CA GLN A 281 -5.01 -3.04 8.98
C GLN A 281 -4.45 -3.71 7.72
N ILE A 282 -3.29 -3.24 7.32
CA ILE A 282 -2.31 -3.94 6.46
C ILE A 282 -1.16 -4.50 7.32
N ASN A 283 -1.26 -4.34 8.64
CA ASN A 283 -0.26 -4.80 9.58
C ASN A 283 -0.31 -6.31 9.67
N LYS A 284 0.75 -6.88 9.14
CA LYS A 284 1.01 -8.29 9.19
C LYS A 284 1.62 -8.62 10.55
N LYS A 285 1.00 -9.53 11.29
CA LYS A 285 1.61 -10.03 12.53
C LYS A 285 2.89 -10.76 12.16
N GLN A 286 3.94 -10.47 12.91
CA GLN A 286 5.16 -11.25 12.80
C GLN A 286 4.84 -12.69 13.21
N SER A 287 5.19 -13.63 12.34
CA SER A 287 4.87 -15.04 12.50
C SER A 287 6.08 -15.90 12.17
N THR A 288 5.98 -17.17 12.55
CA THR A 288 6.92 -18.25 12.23
C THR A 288 6.22 -19.25 11.31
N ILE A 289 6.98 -20.13 10.68
CA ILE A 289 6.42 -21.16 9.80
C ILE A 289 5.45 -22.05 10.57
N GLU A 290 5.80 -22.47 11.78
CA GLU A 290 4.94 -23.33 12.60
C GLU A 290 3.64 -22.63 13.02
N ASN A 291 3.69 -21.33 13.35
CA ASN A 291 2.48 -20.57 13.62
C ASN A 291 1.56 -20.47 12.39
N LEU A 292 2.14 -20.26 11.20
CA LEU A 292 1.37 -20.22 9.96
C LEU A 292 0.74 -21.58 9.63
N LYS A 293 1.47 -22.69 9.81
CA LYS A 293 0.93 -24.04 9.64
C LYS A 293 -0.24 -24.28 10.59
N ALA A 294 -0.07 -24.00 11.88
CA ALA A 294 -1.12 -24.17 12.88
C ALA A 294 -2.36 -23.29 12.57
N GLU A 295 -2.16 -22.06 12.08
CA GLU A 295 -3.27 -21.19 11.65
C GLU A 295 -4.05 -21.80 10.47
N ILE A 296 -3.34 -22.30 9.46
CA ILE A 296 -3.91 -22.97 8.30
C ILE A 296 -4.70 -24.21 8.75
N GLU A 297 -4.06 -25.15 9.45
CA GLU A 297 -4.67 -26.38 9.95
C GLU A 297 -5.95 -26.10 10.74
N ASN A 298 -5.92 -25.09 11.61
CA ASN A 298 -7.10 -24.70 12.40
C ASN A 298 -8.24 -24.13 11.54
N LYS A 299 -7.94 -23.40 10.47
CA LYS A 299 -8.97 -22.95 9.52
C LYS A 299 -9.54 -24.10 8.70
N LEU A 300 -8.70 -25.03 8.25
CA LEU A 300 -9.13 -26.15 7.40
C LEU A 300 -10.06 -27.13 8.14
N LYS A 301 -9.94 -27.28 9.46
CA LYS A 301 -10.88 -28.08 10.31
C LYS A 301 -12.35 -27.69 10.13
N SER A 302 -12.62 -26.47 9.66
CA SER A 302 -13.98 -25.96 9.47
C SER A 302 -14.47 -25.98 8.01
N ASN A 303 -13.77 -26.68 7.10
CA ASN A 303 -14.05 -26.68 5.64
C ASN A 303 -14.13 -25.27 5.04
N ASN A 304 -13.38 -24.34 5.66
CA ASN A 304 -13.35 -22.95 5.28
C ASN A 304 -12.22 -22.68 4.29
N ASP A 305 -12.42 -21.67 3.46
CA ASP A 305 -11.35 -21.17 2.61
C ASP A 305 -10.34 -20.40 3.46
N TYR A 306 -9.08 -20.39 3.02
CA TYR A 306 -8.01 -19.63 3.65
C TYR A 306 -7.30 -18.78 2.60
N TYR A 307 -7.34 -17.46 2.77
CA TYR A 307 -6.63 -16.50 1.93
C TYR A 307 -5.64 -15.72 2.79
N SER A 308 -4.39 -15.59 2.33
CA SER A 308 -3.39 -14.85 3.10
C SER A 308 -2.30 -14.23 2.24
N LEU A 309 -1.83 -13.05 2.66
CA LEU A 309 -0.64 -12.40 2.13
C LEU A 309 0.55 -12.61 3.06
N ILE A 310 1.69 -13.03 2.50
CA ILE A 310 2.92 -13.26 3.25
C ILE A 310 4.00 -12.23 2.87
N SER A 311 4.31 -11.39 3.85
CA SER A 311 5.37 -10.37 4.03
C SER A 311 6.77 -10.84 4.42
N TYR A 312 7.84 -10.66 3.63
CA TYR A 312 9.21 -10.78 4.15
C TYR A 312 10.22 -10.08 3.24
N ASP A 313 11.28 -9.48 3.80
CA ASP A 313 12.45 -8.94 3.07
C ASP A 313 12.12 -8.14 1.79
N GLY A 314 11.12 -7.27 1.83
CA GLY A 314 10.70 -6.46 0.68
C GLY A 314 9.91 -7.24 -0.40
N HIS A 315 9.63 -8.52 -0.18
CA HIS A 315 8.83 -9.38 -1.03
C HIS A 315 7.44 -9.67 -0.43
N CYS A 316 6.51 -10.02 -1.31
CA CYS A 316 5.18 -10.45 -0.94
C CYS A 316 4.71 -11.60 -1.83
N MET A 317 4.08 -12.60 -1.22
CA MET A 317 3.43 -13.71 -1.91
C MET A 317 2.02 -13.93 -1.35
N ALA A 318 1.23 -14.77 -2.01
CA ALA A 318 -0.12 -15.09 -1.62
C ALA A 318 -0.31 -16.60 -1.42
N ILE A 319 -1.12 -16.96 -0.42
CA ILE A 319 -1.68 -18.30 -0.20
C ILE A 319 -3.18 -18.24 -0.48
N SER A 320 -3.66 -19.23 -1.22
CA SER A 320 -5.09 -19.52 -1.31
C SER A 320 -5.31 -21.01 -1.10
N ILE A 321 -6.18 -21.37 -0.17
CA ILE A 321 -6.65 -22.73 0.04
C ILE A 321 -8.17 -22.69 -0.07
N LYS A 322 -8.73 -23.42 -1.03
CA LYS A 322 -10.18 -23.43 -1.27
C LYS A 322 -10.75 -24.82 -1.07
N TYR A 323 -11.86 -24.89 -0.34
CA TYR A 323 -12.60 -26.13 -0.21
C TYR A 323 -13.53 -26.32 -1.40
N ASN A 324 -13.37 -27.42 -2.14
CA ASN A 324 -14.15 -27.75 -3.33
C ASN A 324 -14.44 -29.25 -3.37
N LYS A 325 -15.73 -29.64 -3.42
CA LYS A 325 -16.18 -31.04 -3.60
C LYS A 325 -15.44 -32.02 -2.68
N ASN A 326 -15.44 -31.74 -1.38
CA ASN A 326 -14.83 -32.55 -0.33
C ASN A 326 -13.30 -32.58 -0.27
N ASN A 327 -12.61 -31.78 -1.08
CA ASN A 327 -11.15 -31.65 -1.04
C ASN A 327 -10.72 -30.19 -0.96
N HIS A 328 -9.55 -29.94 -0.39
CA HIS A 328 -8.91 -28.64 -0.41
C HIS A 328 -7.94 -28.57 -1.60
N ILE A 329 -7.97 -27.44 -2.32
CA ILE A 329 -6.99 -27.11 -3.36
C ILE A 329 -6.09 -26.02 -2.81
N TYR A 330 -4.79 -26.31 -2.74
CA TYR A 330 -3.80 -25.42 -2.14
C TYR A 330 -3.00 -24.73 -3.22
N LYS A 331 -2.81 -23.41 -3.10
CA LYS A 331 -2.07 -22.61 -4.07
C LYS A 331 -1.13 -21.63 -3.40
N PHE A 332 0.07 -21.53 -3.95
CA PHE A 332 0.95 -20.38 -3.76
C PHE A 332 0.99 -19.55 -5.02
N PHE A 333 0.96 -18.23 -4.86
CA PHE A 333 1.34 -17.30 -5.91
C PHE A 333 2.54 -16.46 -5.47
N ASP A 334 3.64 -16.62 -6.20
CA ASP A 334 4.85 -15.82 -6.09
C ASP A 334 4.99 -14.93 -7.34
N PRO A 335 4.91 -13.60 -7.22
CA PRO A 335 5.04 -12.67 -8.35
C PRO A 335 6.33 -12.83 -9.17
N ASN A 336 7.38 -13.46 -8.63
CA ASN A 336 8.64 -13.72 -9.34
C ASN A 336 8.72 -15.09 -10.02
N ARG A 337 7.79 -16.01 -9.71
CA ARG A 337 7.90 -17.42 -10.14
C ARG A 337 6.64 -17.97 -10.78
N GLY A 338 5.45 -17.60 -10.28
CA GLY A 338 4.18 -18.12 -10.79
C GLY A 338 3.24 -18.65 -9.72
N ILE A 339 2.24 -19.40 -10.18
CA ILE A 339 1.33 -20.16 -9.34
C ILE A 339 1.81 -21.61 -9.24
N LYS A 340 1.87 -22.13 -8.03
CA LYS A 340 2.09 -23.54 -7.73
C LYS A 340 0.85 -24.10 -7.04
N LYS A 341 0.35 -25.23 -7.53
CA LYS A 341 -0.84 -25.93 -7.06
C LYS A 341 -0.44 -27.23 -6.37
N TYR A 342 -1.19 -27.59 -5.33
CA TYR A 342 -1.10 -28.87 -4.64
C TYR A 342 -2.50 -29.36 -4.33
N ASP A 343 -2.66 -30.68 -4.41
CA ASP A 343 -3.89 -31.39 -4.04
C ASP A 343 -3.73 -32.09 -2.67
N ASN A 344 -2.56 -31.96 -2.04
CA ASN A 344 -2.20 -32.58 -0.77
C ASN A 344 -1.67 -31.52 0.21
N GLU A 345 -2.18 -31.56 1.44
CA GLU A 345 -1.80 -30.63 2.52
C GLU A 345 -0.32 -30.76 2.90
N ASN A 346 0.16 -31.98 3.11
CA ASN A 346 1.55 -32.25 3.51
C ASN A 346 2.53 -31.70 2.47
N ASP A 347 2.29 -31.98 1.18
CA ASP A 347 3.14 -31.45 0.11
C ASP A 347 3.15 -29.92 0.10
N PHE A 348 1.99 -29.30 0.32
CA PHE A 348 1.87 -27.84 0.40
C PHE A 348 2.65 -27.26 1.60
N LEU A 349 2.47 -27.83 2.80
CA LEU A 349 3.12 -27.36 4.04
C LEU A 349 4.63 -27.63 4.03
N GLU A 350 5.10 -28.74 3.45
CA GLU A 350 6.53 -29.02 3.29
C GLU A 350 7.19 -28.01 2.34
N ASN A 351 6.52 -27.64 1.25
CA ASN A 351 7.06 -26.69 0.27
C ASN A 351 6.96 -25.22 0.72
N LEU A 352 6.09 -24.89 1.69
CA LEU A 352 6.02 -23.56 2.31
C LEU A 352 7.39 -23.09 2.81
N LYS A 353 8.11 -24.01 3.48
CA LYS A 353 9.45 -23.79 4.01
C LYS A 353 10.46 -23.38 2.93
N TYR A 354 10.42 -24.07 1.80
CA TYR A 354 11.31 -23.82 0.68
C TYR A 354 10.97 -22.52 -0.06
N LEU A 355 9.68 -22.20 -0.20
CA LEU A 355 9.24 -20.99 -0.90
C LEU A 355 9.61 -19.72 -0.14
N LEU A 356 9.51 -19.73 1.18
CA LEU A 356 9.87 -18.60 2.04
C LEU A 356 11.38 -18.38 2.13
N SER A 357 12.18 -19.45 2.17
CA SER A 357 13.64 -19.37 2.21
C SER A 357 14.30 -18.98 0.87
N TYR A 358 13.56 -18.99 -0.24
CA TYR A 358 14.13 -18.68 -1.56
C TYR A 358 14.54 -17.20 -1.74
N HIS A 359 13.85 -16.25 -1.09
CA HIS A 359 14.14 -14.81 -1.25
C HIS A 359 14.89 -14.18 -0.06
N SER A 360 15.32 -14.97 0.92
CA SER A 360 16.25 -14.47 1.94
C SER A 360 17.65 -14.39 1.33
N ASN A 361 18.25 -13.20 1.31
CA ASN A 361 19.66 -12.99 0.89
C ASN A 361 20.69 -13.66 1.81
N LYS A 362 20.26 -14.32 2.87
CA LYS A 362 21.10 -15.11 3.76
C LYS A 362 21.08 -16.57 3.27
N PRO A 363 22.21 -17.30 3.30
CA PRO A 363 22.17 -18.75 3.17
C PRO A 363 21.09 -19.26 4.12
N ILE A 364 20.26 -20.19 3.64
CA ILE A 364 19.20 -20.84 4.43
C ILE A 364 19.80 -21.08 5.82
N PRO A 365 19.35 -20.37 6.87
CA PRO A 365 19.92 -20.60 8.19
C PRO A 365 19.71 -22.08 8.48
N ASP A 366 20.73 -22.74 9.04
CA ASP A 366 20.61 -24.15 9.45
C ASP A 366 19.38 -24.37 10.39
N HIS A 367 18.82 -23.28 10.94
CA HIS A 367 17.57 -23.22 11.67
C HIS A 367 16.53 -22.28 11.01
N ILE A 368 15.63 -22.87 10.22
CA ILE A 368 14.51 -22.17 9.57
C ILE A 368 13.45 -21.65 10.58
N ASP A 369 13.56 -22.08 11.85
CA ASP A 369 12.65 -21.72 12.94
C ASP A 369 12.72 -20.22 13.31
N GLU A 370 13.74 -19.49 12.83
CA GLU A 370 13.90 -18.04 13.05
C GLU A 370 13.44 -17.17 11.86
N PHE A 371 12.96 -17.76 10.75
CA PHE A 371 12.52 -16.98 9.59
C PHE A 371 11.25 -16.20 9.92
N LYS A 372 11.44 -14.90 10.21
CA LYS A 372 10.40 -13.97 10.62
C LYS A 372 9.75 -13.35 9.39
N PHE A 373 8.53 -13.76 9.12
CA PHE A 373 7.69 -13.16 8.10
C PHE A 373 6.42 -12.59 8.74
N ARG A 374 5.58 -12.03 7.89
CA ARG A 374 4.48 -11.19 8.26
C ARG A 374 3.24 -11.73 7.56
N VAL A 375 2.21 -12.14 8.29
CA VAL A 375 0.98 -12.76 7.74
C VAL A 375 -0.20 -11.79 7.85
N LEU A 376 -0.98 -11.68 6.77
CA LEU A 376 -2.28 -10.99 6.75
C LEU A 376 -3.32 -11.92 6.13
N SER A 377 -4.14 -12.52 6.98
CA SER A 377 -5.21 -13.44 6.60
C SER A 377 -6.50 -12.69 6.29
N MET A 378 -7.29 -13.25 5.38
CA MET A 378 -8.54 -12.67 4.90
C MET A 378 -9.64 -13.73 4.86
N ASP A 379 -10.83 -13.30 5.24
CA ASP A 379 -12.07 -14.04 5.17
C ASP A 379 -12.83 -13.68 3.88
N SER A 380 -13.55 -14.66 3.33
CA SER A 380 -14.43 -14.46 2.17
C SER A 380 -15.83 -14.02 2.59
N LEU A 381 -16.34 -12.98 1.94
CA LEU A 381 -17.73 -12.51 2.03
C LEU A 381 -18.67 -13.24 1.07
N LEU A 382 -18.15 -14.07 0.15
CA LEU A 382 -18.98 -14.78 -0.80
C LEU A 382 -19.70 -15.92 -0.08
N LEU A 383 -21.03 -15.85 -0.06
CA LEU A 383 -21.87 -16.96 0.41
C LEU A 383 -21.57 -18.19 -0.44
N LYS A 384 -21.18 -19.29 0.22
CA LYS A 384 -21.07 -20.59 -0.43
C LYS A 384 -22.50 -21.08 -0.68
N ASN A 385 -22.92 -21.08 -1.95
CA ASN A 385 -24.20 -21.64 -2.38
C ASN A 385 -24.22 -23.16 -2.23
#